data_AF-A0A6A5A0R5-F1
#
_entry.id   AF-A0A6A5A0R5-F1
#
_cell.length_a   1.000
_cell.length_b   1.000
_cell.length_c   1.000
_cell.angle_alpha   90.00
_cell.angle_beta   90.00
_cell.angle_gamma   90.00
#
_symmetry.space_group_name_H-M   'P 1'
#
loop_
_entity.id
_entity.type
_entity.pdbx_description
1 polymer ?
#
loop_
_entity_poly.entity_id
_entity_poly.type
_entity_poly.pdbx_seq_one_letter_code
_entity_poly.pdbx_strand_id
1 'polypeptide(L)'
;MPRKNILNSRAIDYHGKVATHLKMPRTQHNKISPQKKPRRRYTTQAVKRDMVVKMQSASTRDLEAATGIPKSNLSRWKNQTAEPLQFNGPQRRYNLDGAGRPTEIPNTTALETYMHMLRDAERAVTCTHLVNFLKRHERPWLDEYLANKNCGYQALLKLLQRFCAKHDFTRQKPSKAKKSQEELSATRTAFAQVSNKAFIGYTPDAIFNVD
;
A
#
# COMPACT_ATOMS: atom_id res chain seq x y z
N MET A 1 29.25 -4.26 41.10
CA MET A 1 29.22 -5.26 40.01
C MET A 1 29.29 -4.53 38.67
N PRO A 2 30.13 -4.96 37.71
CA PRO A 2 31.55 -4.63 37.51
C PRO A 2 31.74 -3.44 36.50
N ARG A 3 32.75 -2.57 36.53
CA ARG A 3 34.25 -2.64 36.63
C ARG A 3 34.97 -3.19 35.37
N LYS A 4 35.56 -2.27 34.58
CA LYS A 4 37.01 -2.11 34.29
C LYS A 4 37.36 -1.85 32.81
N ASN A 5 37.93 -0.67 32.56
CA ASN A 5 38.99 -0.46 31.58
C ASN A 5 40.21 -1.31 31.96
N ILE A 6 40.83 -1.98 30.98
CA ILE A 6 42.23 -2.37 31.03
C ILE A 6 42.85 -2.06 29.67
N LEU A 7 43.68 -1.01 29.67
CA LEU A 7 44.81 -0.83 28.76
C LEU A 7 45.69 -2.08 28.83
N ASN A 8 46.16 -2.58 27.69
CA ASN A 8 47.40 -3.33 27.70
C ASN A 8 48.31 -2.89 26.57
N SER A 9 49.52 -2.52 26.96
CA SER A 9 50.58 -1.95 26.16
C SER A 9 51.86 -2.75 26.38
N ARG A 10 52.48 -3.16 25.26
CA ARG A 10 53.90 -3.45 24.99
C ARG A 10 54.59 -4.69 25.62
N ALA A 11 55.07 -5.57 24.72
CA ALA A 11 56.48 -6.01 24.53
C ALA A 11 56.50 -7.03 23.35
N ILE A 12 57.05 -6.78 22.14
CA ILE A 12 58.43 -7.00 21.63
C ILE A 12 59.20 -8.17 22.31
N ASP A 13 59.84 -9.17 21.66
CA ASP A 13 60.40 -9.31 20.30
C ASP A 13 60.77 -10.78 19.89
N TYR A 14 60.81 -11.00 18.56
CA TYR A 14 61.56 -11.92 17.67
C TYR A 14 62.02 -13.36 18.03
N HIS A 15 61.70 -14.31 17.12
CA HIS A 15 62.67 -15.14 16.37
C HIS A 15 62.05 -15.79 15.12
N GLY A 16 62.74 -15.76 13.96
CA GLY A 16 62.56 -16.76 12.88
C GLY A 16 62.08 -16.31 11.49
N LYS A 17 62.96 -15.65 10.73
CA LYS A 17 63.27 -15.81 9.27
C LYS A 17 62.16 -16.18 8.23
N VAL A 18 62.06 -15.26 7.24
CA VAL A 18 61.78 -15.35 5.78
C VAL A 18 60.52 -16.05 5.23
N ALA A 19 59.66 -15.23 4.61
CA ALA A 19 59.12 -15.50 3.26
C ALA A 19 58.75 -14.16 2.58
N THR A 20 59.53 -13.76 1.58
CA THR A 20 59.17 -12.68 0.65
C THR A 20 58.02 -13.14 -0.22
N HIS A 21 56.79 -12.81 0.15
CA HIS A 21 55.63 -12.97 -0.72
C HIS A 21 55.32 -11.60 -1.33
N LEU A 22 55.70 -11.40 -2.60
CA LEU A 22 55.16 -10.33 -3.43
C LEU A 22 53.63 -10.44 -3.39
N LYS A 23 52.96 -9.54 -2.66
CA LYS A 23 51.51 -9.40 -2.74
C LYS A 23 51.18 -8.77 -4.09
N MET A 24 50.78 -9.60 -5.05
CA MET A 24 50.09 -9.12 -6.25
C MET A 24 48.86 -8.29 -5.82
N PRO A 25 48.61 -7.12 -6.43
CA PRO A 25 47.43 -6.34 -6.12
C PRO A 25 46.19 -7.17 -6.47
N ARG A 26 45.27 -7.31 -5.51
CA ARG A 26 43.97 -7.96 -5.75
C ARG A 26 43.23 -7.14 -6.80
N THR A 27 43.01 -7.74 -7.96
CA THR A 27 42.04 -7.25 -8.94
C THR A 27 40.70 -7.12 -8.22
N GLN A 28 40.26 -5.89 -7.99
CA GLN A 28 38.88 -5.63 -7.59
C GLN A 28 38.00 -6.09 -8.74
N HIS A 29 37.44 -7.30 -8.62
CA HIS A 29 36.29 -7.67 -9.44
C HIS A 29 35.16 -6.73 -9.07
N ASN A 30 35.00 -5.66 -9.84
CA ASN A 30 33.78 -4.89 -9.90
C ASN A 30 32.66 -5.85 -10.31
N LYS A 31 31.94 -6.41 -9.33
CA LYS A 31 30.70 -7.12 -9.59
C LYS A 31 29.65 -6.08 -9.94
N ILE A 32 29.70 -5.59 -11.18
CA ILE A 32 28.53 -5.03 -11.82
C ILE A 32 27.56 -6.20 -11.90
N SER A 33 26.64 -6.26 -10.94
CA SER A 33 25.52 -7.21 -11.00
C SER A 33 24.89 -7.01 -12.38
N PRO A 34 24.67 -8.07 -13.18
CA PRO A 34 23.96 -7.92 -14.44
C PRO A 34 22.65 -7.21 -14.12
N GLN A 35 22.44 -6.01 -14.69
CA GLN A 35 21.16 -5.35 -14.55
C GLN A 35 20.10 -6.37 -14.97
N LYS A 36 19.23 -6.76 -14.04
CA LYS A 36 18.19 -7.75 -14.32
C LYS A 36 17.40 -7.21 -15.50
N LYS A 37 17.42 -7.93 -16.63
CA LYS A 37 16.63 -7.57 -17.81
C LYS A 37 15.19 -7.26 -17.34
N PRO A 38 14.57 -6.16 -17.80
CA PRO A 38 13.20 -5.84 -17.44
C PRO A 38 12.33 -7.07 -17.68
N ARG A 39 11.59 -7.52 -16.66
CA ARG A 39 10.65 -8.64 -16.82
C ARG A 39 9.63 -8.22 -17.88
N ARG A 40 9.73 -8.78 -19.10
CA ARG A 40 8.67 -8.65 -20.11
C ARG A 40 7.39 -9.25 -19.52
N ARG A 41 6.32 -8.46 -19.53
CA ARG A 41 5.00 -8.86 -19.01
C ARG A 41 4.16 -9.39 -20.16
N TYR A 42 4.12 -10.71 -20.30
CA TYR A 42 3.39 -11.40 -21.38
C TYR A 42 1.93 -11.73 -21.02
N THR A 43 1.38 -11.11 -19.98
CA THR A 43 0.29 -11.70 -19.18
C THR A 43 -1.07 -11.04 -19.33
N THR A 44 -1.29 -10.16 -20.32
CA THR A 44 -2.66 -9.62 -20.51
C THR A 44 -3.61 -10.74 -20.87
N GLN A 45 -4.87 -10.60 -20.47
CA GLN A 45 -5.86 -11.63 -20.66
C GLN A 45 -6.15 -11.90 -22.14
N ALA A 46 -6.08 -10.87 -22.99
CA ALA A 46 -6.08 -11.01 -24.46
C ALA A 46 -4.99 -11.97 -24.96
N VAL A 47 -3.75 -11.76 -24.52
CA VAL A 47 -2.61 -12.58 -24.97
C VAL A 47 -2.76 -14.02 -24.50
N LYS A 48 -3.21 -14.24 -23.24
CA LYS A 48 -3.47 -15.60 -22.76
C LYS A 48 -4.54 -16.30 -23.58
N ARG A 49 -5.65 -15.61 -23.91
CA ARG A 49 -6.75 -16.16 -24.70
C ARG A 49 -6.29 -16.51 -26.12
N ASP A 50 -5.60 -15.59 -26.79
CA ASP A 50 -5.06 -15.80 -28.14
C ASP A 50 -4.08 -17.00 -28.18
N MET A 51 -3.17 -17.09 -27.20
CA MET A 51 -2.26 -18.23 -27.10
C MET A 51 -2.99 -19.56 -26.83
N VAL A 52 -4.03 -19.55 -25.98
CA VAL A 52 -4.85 -20.75 -25.70
C VAL A 52 -5.55 -21.23 -26.97
N VAL A 53 -6.08 -20.33 -27.79
CA VAL A 53 -6.69 -20.68 -29.09
C VAL A 53 -5.63 -21.23 -30.04
N LYS A 54 -4.49 -20.55 -30.20
CA LYS A 54 -3.40 -21.00 -31.08
C LYS A 54 -2.81 -22.36 -30.67
N MET A 55 -2.82 -22.69 -29.38
CA MET A 55 -2.37 -24.00 -28.87
C MET A 55 -3.31 -25.16 -29.25
N GLN A 56 -4.47 -24.91 -29.86
CA GLN A 56 -5.32 -25.95 -30.44
C GLN A 56 -4.75 -26.50 -31.75
N SER A 57 -3.99 -25.70 -32.50
CA SER A 57 -3.46 -26.05 -33.82
C SER A 57 -1.93 -26.02 -33.90
N ALA A 58 -1.23 -25.46 -32.92
CA ALA A 58 0.23 -25.34 -32.89
C ALA A 58 0.85 -25.87 -31.58
N SER A 59 2.10 -26.35 -31.66
CA SER A 59 2.81 -26.81 -30.47
C SER A 59 3.32 -25.62 -29.63
N THR A 60 3.53 -25.84 -28.32
CA THR A 60 4.14 -24.82 -27.45
C THR A 60 5.57 -24.45 -27.87
N ARG A 61 6.26 -25.33 -28.61
CA ARG A 61 7.59 -25.07 -29.17
C ARG A 61 7.53 -24.06 -30.30
N ASP A 62 6.59 -24.21 -31.22
CA ASP A 62 6.45 -23.33 -32.38
C ASP A 62 5.97 -21.94 -31.93
N LEU A 63 5.05 -21.91 -30.95
CA LEU A 63 4.58 -20.66 -30.36
C LEU A 63 5.65 -19.93 -29.56
N GLU A 64 6.54 -20.64 -28.85
CA GLU A 64 7.69 -20.00 -28.19
C GLU A 64 8.62 -19.34 -29.22
N ALA A 65 8.93 -20.04 -30.32
CA ALA A 65 9.76 -19.49 -31.39
C ALA A 65 9.12 -18.26 -32.06
N ALA A 66 7.81 -18.30 -32.31
CA ALA A 66 7.08 -17.21 -32.99
C ALA A 66 6.85 -15.99 -32.09
N THR A 67 6.60 -16.18 -30.79
CA THR A 67 6.16 -15.10 -29.87
C THR A 67 7.22 -14.67 -28.87
N GLY A 68 8.26 -15.50 -28.67
CA GLY A 68 9.23 -15.33 -27.58
C GLY A 68 8.66 -15.56 -26.18
N ILE A 69 7.43 -16.05 -26.05
CA ILE A 69 6.82 -16.41 -24.76
C ILE A 69 7.40 -17.76 -24.30
N PRO A 70 7.97 -17.86 -23.09
CA PRO A 70 8.56 -19.12 -22.62
C PRO A 70 7.54 -20.27 -22.61
N LYS A 71 7.98 -21.47 -23.04
CA LYS A 71 7.19 -22.71 -22.98
C LYS A 71 6.49 -22.93 -21.64
N SER A 72 7.16 -22.61 -20.54
CA SER A 72 6.59 -22.77 -19.19
C SER A 72 5.32 -21.94 -18.95
N ASN A 73 5.22 -20.75 -19.54
CA ASN A 73 4.02 -19.93 -19.49
C ASN A 73 2.92 -20.50 -20.39
N LEU A 74 3.27 -20.89 -21.61
CA LEU A 74 2.32 -21.48 -22.57
C LEU A 74 1.70 -22.76 -22.02
N SER A 75 2.52 -23.68 -21.50
CA SER A 75 2.05 -24.91 -20.85
C SER A 75 1.17 -24.61 -19.63
N ARG A 76 1.52 -23.62 -18.81
CA ARG A 76 0.69 -23.22 -17.67
C ARG A 76 -0.68 -22.71 -18.12
N TRP A 77 -0.75 -21.86 -19.14
CA TRP A 77 -2.02 -21.34 -19.65
C TRP A 77 -2.84 -22.41 -20.35
N LYS A 78 -2.20 -23.37 -21.03
CA LYS A 78 -2.86 -24.56 -21.58
C LYS A 78 -3.53 -25.40 -20.48
N ASN A 79 -2.90 -25.51 -19.31
CA ASN A 79 -3.49 -26.20 -18.16
C ASN A 79 -4.60 -25.39 -17.47
N GLN A 80 -4.72 -24.09 -17.77
CA GLN A 80 -5.70 -23.17 -17.19
C GLN A 80 -6.69 -22.69 -18.26
N THR A 81 -6.98 -23.47 -19.31
CA THR A 81 -7.75 -23.01 -20.50
C THR A 81 -9.12 -22.42 -20.19
N ALA A 82 -9.86 -23.00 -19.24
CA ALA A 82 -11.21 -22.54 -18.88
C ALA A 82 -11.23 -21.07 -18.45
N GLU A 83 -10.22 -20.68 -17.67
CA GLU A 83 -10.11 -19.37 -17.05
C GLU A 83 -9.96 -18.23 -18.09
N PRO A 84 -9.04 -18.28 -19.08
CA PRO A 84 -9.00 -17.30 -20.17
C PRO A 84 -10.16 -17.31 -21.15
N LEU A 85 -10.79 -18.46 -21.38
CA LEU A 85 -11.90 -18.56 -22.32
C LEU A 85 -13.21 -18.03 -21.73
N GLN A 86 -13.42 -18.19 -20.43
CA GLN A 86 -14.64 -17.73 -19.75
C GLN A 86 -14.57 -16.28 -19.25
N PHE A 87 -13.37 -15.68 -19.22
CA PHE A 87 -13.22 -14.30 -18.75
C PHE A 87 -13.86 -13.26 -19.68
N ASN A 88 -14.87 -12.56 -19.15
CA ASN A 88 -15.62 -11.50 -19.85
C ASN A 88 -15.22 -10.07 -19.43
N GLY A 89 -14.19 -9.90 -18.60
CA GLY A 89 -13.74 -8.59 -18.13
C GLY A 89 -12.79 -7.86 -19.09
N PRO A 90 -12.18 -6.74 -18.66
CA PRO A 90 -11.27 -5.96 -19.48
C PRO A 90 -10.03 -6.77 -19.88
N GLN A 91 -9.83 -6.98 -21.18
CA GLN A 91 -8.77 -7.84 -21.71
C GLN A 91 -7.34 -7.34 -21.48
N ARG A 92 -7.18 -6.08 -21.05
CA ARG A 92 -5.90 -5.48 -20.62
C ARG A 92 -5.47 -5.90 -19.21
N ARG A 93 -6.34 -6.56 -18.42
CA ARG A 93 -5.99 -7.04 -17.07
C ARG A 93 -4.98 -8.18 -17.14
N TYR A 94 -4.12 -8.26 -16.13
CA TYR A 94 -3.06 -9.28 -16.04
C TYR A 94 -3.48 -10.51 -15.23
N ASN A 95 -4.37 -10.32 -14.24
CA ASN A 95 -4.86 -11.35 -13.35
C ASN A 95 -6.38 -11.37 -13.43
N LEU A 96 -6.96 -12.55 -13.21
CA LEU A 96 -8.41 -12.73 -13.08
C LEU A 96 -8.89 -12.22 -11.72
N ASP A 97 -10.17 -11.88 -11.64
CA ASP A 97 -10.79 -11.48 -10.38
C ASP A 97 -10.63 -12.60 -9.34
N GLY A 98 -10.29 -12.24 -8.10
CA GLY A 98 -9.98 -13.21 -7.03
C GLY A 98 -8.50 -13.62 -6.91
N ALA A 99 -7.63 -13.27 -7.86
CA ALA A 99 -6.17 -13.47 -7.72
C ALA A 99 -5.50 -12.43 -6.78
N GLY A 100 -6.29 -11.63 -6.07
CA GLY A 100 -5.86 -10.60 -5.13
C GLY A 100 -6.30 -10.93 -3.70
N ARG A 101 -5.69 -10.24 -2.74
CA ARG A 101 -6.18 -10.23 -1.35
C ARG A 101 -7.66 -9.79 -1.34
N PRO A 102 -8.55 -10.40 -0.51
CA PRO A 102 -9.90 -9.88 -0.29
C PRO A 102 -9.82 -8.38 0.04
N THR A 103 -10.31 -7.56 -0.88
CA THR A 103 -10.09 -6.11 -0.82
C THR A 103 -11.31 -5.39 -0.24
N GLU A 104 -12.41 -6.11 -0.07
CA GLU A 104 -13.69 -5.53 0.30
C GLU A 104 -14.00 -5.90 1.73
N ILE A 105 -14.14 -4.86 2.54
CA ILE A 105 -14.62 -4.96 3.92
C ILE A 105 -16.15 -5.12 3.83
N PRO A 106 -16.77 -6.01 4.59
CA PRO A 106 -18.22 -6.12 4.64
C PRO A 106 -18.81 -4.83 5.18
N ASN A 107 -20.06 -4.57 4.78
CA ASN A 107 -20.86 -3.49 5.36
C ASN A 107 -20.16 -2.12 5.35
N THR A 108 -19.60 -1.77 4.19
CA THR A 108 -18.82 -0.54 4.00
C THR A 108 -19.62 0.71 4.37
N THR A 109 -20.91 0.74 4.05
CA THR A 109 -21.78 1.87 4.36
C THR A 109 -21.94 2.09 5.86
N ALA A 110 -22.19 1.03 6.65
CA ALA A 110 -22.31 1.21 8.11
C ALA A 110 -20.97 1.58 8.77
N LEU A 111 -19.86 1.04 8.27
CA LEU A 111 -18.53 1.40 8.74
C LEU A 111 -18.21 2.87 8.43
N GLU A 112 -18.56 3.35 7.24
CA GLU A 112 -18.43 4.75 6.83
C GLU A 112 -19.28 5.68 7.71
N THR A 113 -20.57 5.36 7.91
CA THR A 113 -21.44 6.13 8.81
C THR A 113 -20.85 6.21 10.22
N TYR A 114 -20.34 5.10 10.76
CA TYR A 114 -19.67 5.09 12.06
C TYR A 114 -18.42 5.98 12.10
N MET A 115 -17.65 6.04 11.01
CA MET A 115 -16.50 6.93 10.90
C MET A 115 -16.91 8.41 10.88
N HIS A 116 -18.01 8.76 10.21
CA HIS A 116 -18.57 10.11 10.25
C HIS A 116 -19.07 10.48 11.65
N MET A 117 -19.81 9.59 12.32
CA MET A 117 -20.25 9.82 13.70
C MET A 117 -19.08 10.13 14.66
N LEU A 118 -17.96 9.42 14.53
CA LEU A 118 -16.76 9.72 15.32
C LEU A 118 -16.18 11.09 15.00
N ARG A 119 -16.14 11.47 13.71
CA ARG A 119 -15.63 12.77 13.27
C ARG A 119 -16.53 13.91 13.74
N ASP A 120 -17.84 13.75 13.67
CA ASP A 120 -18.83 14.75 14.10
C ASP A 120 -18.80 14.95 15.62
N ALA A 121 -18.49 13.90 16.38
CA ALA A 121 -18.21 13.97 17.81
C ALA A 121 -16.77 14.48 18.13
N GLU A 122 -16.07 15.03 17.15
CA GLU A 122 -14.69 15.55 17.26
C GLU A 122 -13.65 14.52 17.73
N ARG A 123 -13.91 13.22 17.51
CA ARG A 123 -13.01 12.13 17.88
C ARG A 123 -12.16 11.68 16.70
N ALA A 124 -10.89 11.41 16.98
CA ALA A 124 -10.00 10.82 15.99
C ALA A 124 -10.45 9.40 15.62
N VAL A 125 -10.66 9.16 14.32
CA VAL A 125 -10.86 7.80 13.79
C VAL A 125 -9.53 7.06 13.79
N THR A 126 -9.49 5.88 14.40
CA THR A 126 -8.27 5.06 14.52
C THR A 126 -8.55 3.64 14.03
N CYS A 127 -7.51 2.91 13.64
CA CYS A 127 -7.68 1.51 13.26
C CYS A 127 -8.31 0.67 14.39
N THR A 128 -8.05 1.01 15.66
CA THR A 128 -8.68 0.36 16.81
C THR A 128 -10.20 0.53 16.79
N HIS A 129 -10.69 1.74 16.50
CA HIS A 129 -12.14 1.99 16.38
C HIS A 129 -12.76 1.10 15.29
N LEU A 130 -12.12 0.98 14.13
CA LEU A 130 -12.61 0.19 13.01
C LEU A 130 -12.54 -1.32 13.29
N VAL A 131 -11.45 -1.79 13.91
CA VAL A 131 -11.34 -3.19 14.34
C VAL A 131 -12.43 -3.53 15.36
N ASN A 132 -12.73 -2.62 16.30
CA ASN A 132 -13.80 -2.82 17.27
C ASN A 132 -15.20 -2.78 16.66
N PHE A 133 -15.38 -2.03 15.56
CA PHE A 133 -16.61 -2.10 14.77
C PHE A 133 -16.75 -3.48 14.13
N LEU A 134 -15.71 -3.95 13.44
CA LEU A 134 -15.70 -5.28 12.79
C LEU A 134 -15.90 -6.42 13.80
N LYS A 135 -15.28 -6.33 14.97
CA LYS A 135 -15.49 -7.32 16.05
C LYS A 135 -16.94 -7.41 16.52
N ARG A 136 -17.70 -6.32 16.44
CA ARG A 136 -19.08 -6.23 16.93
C ARG A 136 -20.11 -6.61 15.88
N HIS A 137 -19.89 -6.18 14.64
CA HIS A 137 -20.89 -6.30 13.57
C HIS A 137 -20.53 -7.36 12.52
N GLU A 138 -19.24 -7.63 12.32
CA GLU A 138 -18.72 -8.42 11.19
C GLU A 138 -17.74 -9.49 11.68
N ARG A 139 -18.04 -10.09 12.85
CA ARG A 139 -17.12 -11.02 13.52
C ARG A 139 -16.78 -12.26 12.69
N PRO A 140 -17.75 -12.94 12.04
CA PRO A 140 -17.45 -14.10 11.21
C PRO A 140 -16.48 -13.77 10.07
N TRP A 141 -16.70 -12.63 9.40
CA TRP A 141 -15.79 -12.17 8.35
C TRP A 141 -14.40 -11.83 8.88
N LEU A 142 -14.30 -11.19 10.04
CA LEU A 142 -13.02 -10.86 10.66
C LEU A 142 -12.22 -12.12 10.99
N ASP A 143 -12.88 -13.14 11.54
CA ASP A 143 -12.24 -14.40 11.91
C ASP A 143 -11.81 -15.18 10.64
N GLU A 144 -12.65 -15.23 9.60
CA GLU A 144 -12.29 -15.83 8.30
C GLU A 144 -11.11 -15.09 7.65
N TYR A 145 -11.15 -13.76 7.64
CA TYR A 145 -10.09 -12.94 7.07
C TYR A 145 -8.75 -13.18 7.77
N LEU A 146 -8.75 -13.30 9.10
CA LEU A 146 -7.54 -13.54 9.89
C LEU A 146 -7.06 -15.00 9.83
N ALA A 147 -7.95 -15.96 9.59
CA ALA A 147 -7.60 -17.37 9.42
C ALA A 147 -6.84 -17.64 8.11
N ASN A 148 -7.03 -16.78 7.10
CA ASN A 148 -6.33 -16.91 5.83
C ASN A 148 -4.81 -16.63 6.00
N LYS A 149 -3.97 -17.62 5.66
CA LYS A 149 -2.50 -17.54 5.76
C LYS A 149 -1.85 -16.33 5.07
N ASN A 150 -2.53 -15.72 4.10
CA ASN A 150 -2.04 -14.55 3.36
C ASN A 150 -2.47 -13.21 4.01
N CYS A 151 -3.27 -13.26 5.07
CA CYS A 151 -3.96 -12.13 5.70
C CYS A 151 -3.75 -12.16 7.22
N GLY A 152 -2.67 -11.53 7.69
CA GLY A 152 -2.47 -11.29 9.12
C GLY A 152 -3.08 -9.98 9.65
N TYR A 153 -2.87 -9.70 10.93
CA TYR A 153 -3.33 -8.45 11.55
C TYR A 153 -2.73 -7.19 10.90
N GLN A 154 -1.43 -7.18 10.58
CA GLN A 154 -0.79 -6.08 9.85
C GLN A 154 -1.43 -5.80 8.49
N ALA A 155 -1.92 -6.87 7.88
CA ALA A 155 -2.58 -6.86 6.60
C ALA A 155 -4.00 -6.29 6.68
N LEU A 156 -4.73 -6.58 7.76
CA LEU A 156 -5.98 -5.94 8.12
C LEU A 156 -5.80 -4.44 8.35
N LEU A 157 -4.79 -4.02 9.12
CA LEU A 157 -4.53 -2.58 9.36
C LEU A 157 -4.30 -1.81 8.05
N LYS A 158 -3.55 -2.38 7.11
CA LYS A 158 -3.34 -1.78 5.78
C LYS A 158 -4.62 -1.76 4.92
N LEU A 159 -5.53 -2.70 5.11
CA LEU A 159 -6.82 -2.70 4.45
C LEU A 159 -7.69 -1.55 4.99
N LEU A 160 -7.76 -1.43 6.32
CA LEU A 160 -8.48 -0.36 7.01
C LEU A 160 -7.91 1.04 6.69
N GLN A 161 -6.59 1.19 6.62
CA GLN A 161 -5.97 2.46 6.21
C GLN A 161 -6.35 2.87 4.78
N ARG A 162 -6.41 1.90 3.85
CA ARG A 162 -6.84 2.16 2.48
C ARG A 162 -8.33 2.50 2.42
N PHE A 163 -9.13 1.84 3.23
CA PHE A 163 -10.54 2.19 3.40
C PHE A 163 -10.68 3.64 3.86
N CYS A 164 -10.01 4.05 4.95
CA CYS A 164 -10.00 5.45 5.40
C CYS A 164 -9.62 6.43 4.28
N ALA A 165 -8.53 6.15 3.55
CA ALA A 165 -8.07 7.02 2.48
C ALA A 165 -9.07 7.12 1.32
N LYS A 166 -9.81 6.04 1.02
CA LYS A 166 -10.86 6.03 -0.02
C LYS A 166 -12.07 6.88 0.36
N HIS A 167 -12.34 7.05 1.65
CA HIS A 167 -13.46 7.83 2.19
C HIS A 167 -13.03 9.21 2.72
N ASP A 168 -11.91 9.76 2.21
CA ASP A 168 -11.41 11.10 2.58
C ASP A 168 -11.08 11.27 4.08
N PHE A 169 -10.72 10.18 4.75
CA PHE A 169 -10.12 10.22 6.09
C PHE A 169 -8.60 10.30 5.97
N THR A 170 -8.09 11.52 6.11
CA THR A 170 -6.65 11.80 6.15
C THR A 170 -6.15 11.89 7.58
N ARG A 171 -4.87 11.59 7.77
CA ARG A 171 -4.20 11.73 9.08
C ARG A 171 -4.02 13.21 9.39
N GLN A 172 -4.71 13.70 10.42
CA GLN A 172 -4.47 15.04 10.96
C GLN A 172 -3.44 15.01 12.10
N LYS A 173 -2.59 16.04 12.16
CA LYS A 173 -1.74 16.28 13.33
C LYS A 173 -2.56 17.05 14.37
N PRO A 174 -2.58 16.60 15.64
CA PRO A 174 -3.13 17.40 16.73
C PRO A 174 -2.42 18.75 16.80
N SER A 175 -3.17 19.83 16.99
CA SER A 175 -2.63 21.17 17.22
C SER A 175 -3.33 21.79 18.42
N LYS A 176 -2.55 22.38 19.31
CA LYS A 176 -3.05 23.02 20.54
C LYS A 176 -3.86 24.29 20.28
N ALA A 177 -3.78 24.85 19.08
CA ALA A 177 -4.47 26.08 18.70
C ALA A 177 -5.89 25.85 18.14
N LYS A 178 -6.31 24.59 17.95
CA LYS A 178 -7.65 24.28 17.41
C LYS A 178 -8.70 24.43 18.52
N LYS A 179 -9.73 25.22 18.23
CA LYS A 179 -10.97 25.34 19.02
C LYS A 179 -11.98 24.27 18.61
N SER A 180 -12.96 23.99 19.48
CA SER A 180 -14.06 23.09 19.11
C SER A 180 -14.94 23.72 18.03
N GLN A 181 -15.66 22.89 17.30
CA GLN A 181 -16.63 23.30 16.30
C GLN A 181 -17.72 24.17 16.92
N GLU A 182 -18.12 23.86 18.15
CA GLU A 182 -19.07 24.66 18.93
C GLU A 182 -18.52 26.07 19.18
N GLU A 183 -17.31 26.19 19.72
CA GLU A 183 -16.66 27.49 19.96
C GLU A 183 -16.47 28.30 18.68
N LEU A 184 -16.06 27.64 17.58
CA LEU A 184 -15.92 28.26 16.27
C LEU A 184 -17.27 28.74 15.73
N SER A 185 -18.33 27.94 15.89
CA SER A 185 -19.67 28.30 15.44
C SER A 185 -20.23 29.50 16.23
N ALA A 186 -20.02 29.52 17.55
CA ALA A 186 -20.40 30.63 18.42
C ALA A 186 -19.64 31.91 18.04
N THR A 187 -18.32 31.81 17.84
CA THR A 187 -17.49 32.93 17.40
C THR A 187 -17.95 33.49 16.05
N ARG A 188 -18.22 32.61 15.07
CA ARG A 188 -18.73 33.01 13.75
C ARG A 188 -20.09 33.70 13.85
N THR A 189 -20.99 33.19 14.68
CA THR A 189 -22.33 33.76 14.86
C THR A 189 -22.25 35.14 15.51
N ALA A 190 -21.47 35.28 16.58
CA ALA A 190 -21.25 36.56 17.26
C ALA A 190 -20.63 37.59 16.31
N PHE A 191 -19.61 37.21 15.55
CA PHE A 191 -19.01 38.07 14.55
C PHE A 191 -20.01 38.48 13.46
N ALA A 192 -20.76 37.53 12.91
CA ALA A 192 -21.76 37.79 11.88
C ALA A 192 -22.83 38.77 12.35
N GLN A 193 -23.29 38.66 13.61
CA GLN A 193 -24.24 39.61 14.18
C GLN A 193 -23.68 41.03 14.24
N VAL A 194 -22.45 41.19 14.74
CA VAL A 194 -21.80 42.51 14.84
C VAL A 194 -21.54 43.09 13.45
N SER A 195 -21.01 42.29 12.53
CA SER A 195 -20.73 42.69 11.15
C SER A 195 -22.00 43.09 10.41
N ASN A 196 -23.03 42.22 10.42
CA ASN A 196 -24.29 42.51 9.74
C ASN A 196 -24.93 43.79 10.28
N LYS A 197 -24.86 44.05 11.60
CA LYS A 197 -25.37 45.29 12.18
C LYS A 197 -24.57 46.52 11.74
N ALA A 198 -23.25 46.42 11.69
CA ALA A 198 -22.38 47.53 11.26
C ALA A 198 -22.59 47.91 9.79
N PHE A 199 -22.89 46.92 8.94
CA PHE A 199 -22.94 47.09 7.49
C PHE A 199 -24.35 47.04 6.86
N ILE A 200 -25.43 46.99 7.66
CA ILE A 200 -26.82 46.78 7.17
C ILE A 200 -27.31 47.83 6.16
N GLY A 201 -26.70 49.01 6.10
CA GLY A 201 -27.06 50.09 5.18
C GLY A 201 -26.10 50.31 4.02
N TYR A 202 -25.02 49.52 3.92
CA TYR A 202 -24.04 49.65 2.86
C TYR A 202 -24.37 48.66 1.74
N THR A 203 -24.14 49.09 0.51
CA THR A 203 -24.21 48.21 -0.65
C THR A 203 -22.98 47.30 -0.68
N PRO A 204 -23.07 46.06 -1.19
CA PRO A 204 -21.95 45.12 -1.16
C PRO A 204 -20.66 45.62 -1.84
N ASP A 205 -20.79 46.48 -2.85
CA ASP A 205 -19.70 47.14 -3.57
C ASP A 205 -19.00 48.25 -2.76
N ALA A 206 -19.60 48.70 -1.66
CA ALA A 206 -18.99 49.65 -0.73
C ALA A 206 -18.23 48.97 0.42
N ILE A 207 -18.26 47.64 0.52
CA ILE A 207 -17.60 46.87 1.59
C ILE A 207 -16.36 46.19 1.02
N PHE A 208 -15.19 46.67 1.43
CA PHE A 208 -13.90 46.12 1.01
C PHE A 208 -13.25 45.34 2.14
N ASN A 209 -12.85 44.10 1.88
CA ASN A 209 -11.96 43.36 2.78
C ASN A 209 -10.52 43.83 2.55
N VAL A 210 -9.82 44.18 3.63
CA VAL A 210 -8.39 44.45 3.62
C VAL A 210 -7.73 43.37 4.46
N ASP A 211 -6.95 42.50 3.81
CA ASP A 211 -6.13 41.44 4.42
C ASP A 211 -4.66 41.68 4.02
#